data_AF-A0A9N7G9H8-F1
#
_entry.id   AF-A0A9N7G9H8-F1
#
_cell.length_a   1.000
_cell.length_b   1.000
_cell.length_c   1.000
_cell.angle_alpha   90.00
_cell.angle_beta   90.00
_cell.angle_gamma   90.00
#
_symmetry.space_group_name_H-M   'P 1'
#
loop_
_entity.id
_entity.type
_entity.pdbx_description
1 polymer ?
#
loop_
_entity_poly.entity_id
_entity_poly.type
_entity_poly.pdbx_seq_one_letter_code
_entity_poly.pdbx_strand_id
1 'polypeptide(L)'
;MKKLLVLLSSSIFFSLTTLSIYVLNSKNNVNQVPSFVLKQKVQKEEADLSKIFDNYSYISIKNKDDNVKEKVLQALKLKYKNLDFSLLDIDVEVKNTGGIDVKIAPKKDTNKYTKSVKIPCYIKTNLALILKENNDLGEIPINNVDEILKNIKNKDLLKTSFKNTDFYITNIRKDNVKISATITGDFYGEAYLKFKAKKKILSSAIYKPNLELEKVEKDIIIKVLKDIYPSLKNENLDIDINRQKKRITVKTISSSQFVGTVFSKVWFS
;
A
#
# COMPACT_ATOMS: atom_id res chain seq x y z
N MET A 1 12.76 -50.93 -36.07
CA MET A 1 12.41 -50.41 -34.73
C MET A 1 13.32 -51.01 -33.65
N LYS A 2 14.56 -50.50 -33.51
CA LYS A 2 15.55 -50.92 -32.48
C LYS A 2 16.61 -49.81 -32.25
N LYS A 3 16.25 -48.54 -32.05
CA LYS A 3 17.24 -47.47 -31.73
C LYS A 3 16.68 -46.31 -30.88
N LEU A 4 15.64 -46.51 -30.07
CA LEU A 4 15.07 -45.41 -29.26
C LEU A 4 14.83 -45.74 -27.78
N LEU A 5 15.53 -46.73 -27.22
CA LEU A 5 15.29 -47.20 -25.84
C LEU A 5 16.58 -47.39 -25.03
N VAL A 6 17.64 -46.66 -25.38
CA VAL A 6 18.94 -46.71 -24.65
C VAL A 6 19.33 -45.35 -24.04
N LEU A 7 18.51 -44.31 -24.19
CA LEU A 7 18.80 -42.96 -23.67
C LEU A 7 18.02 -42.57 -22.41
N LEU A 8 17.26 -43.49 -21.80
CA LEU A 8 16.46 -43.23 -20.60
C LEU A 8 16.92 -44.02 -19.36
N SER A 9 17.97 -44.85 -19.44
CA SER A 9 18.46 -45.65 -18.31
C SER A 9 19.75 -45.14 -17.66
N SER A 10 20.39 -44.11 -18.20
CA SER A 10 21.66 -43.56 -17.67
C SER A 10 21.50 -42.31 -16.79
N SER A 11 20.29 -41.77 -16.64
CA SER A 11 20.02 -40.54 -15.88
C SER A 11 19.45 -40.75 -14.46
N ILE A 12 19.27 -42.00 -14.02
CA ILE A 12 18.78 -42.31 -12.66
C ILE A 12 19.90 -42.80 -11.72
N PHE A 13 21.08 -43.16 -12.25
CA PHE A 13 22.19 -43.63 -11.40
C PHE A 13 23.12 -42.52 -10.88
N PHE A 14 22.89 -41.26 -11.23
CA PHE A 14 23.69 -40.13 -10.74
C PHE A 14 23.04 -39.32 -9.62
N SER A 15 21.87 -39.73 -9.12
CA SER A 15 21.13 -39.01 -8.06
C SER A 15 21.12 -39.70 -6.69
N LEU A 16 21.79 -40.86 -6.52
CA LEU A 16 21.83 -41.58 -5.23
C LEU A 16 23.20 -41.75 -4.58
N THR A 17 24.31 -41.36 -5.22
CA THR A 17 25.66 -41.48 -4.63
C THR A 17 26.13 -40.25 -3.87
N THR A 18 25.41 -39.12 -3.92
CA THR A 18 25.74 -37.92 -3.11
C THR A 18 25.04 -37.90 -1.76
N LEU A 19 23.99 -38.72 -1.56
CA LEU A 19 23.34 -38.86 -0.25
C LEU A 19 24.09 -39.83 0.69
N SER A 20 24.95 -40.68 0.14
CA SER A 20 25.67 -41.72 0.91
C SER A 20 26.93 -41.21 1.63
N ILE A 21 27.39 -39.98 1.36
CA ILE A 21 28.56 -39.41 2.05
C ILE A 21 28.16 -38.86 3.44
N TYR A 22 26.86 -38.68 3.71
CA TYR A 22 26.40 -38.09 4.98
C TYR A 22 26.14 -39.11 6.10
N VAL A 23 26.31 -40.41 5.86
CA VAL A 23 26.11 -41.46 6.87
C VAL A 23 27.24 -42.48 6.82
N LEU A 24 28.46 -42.04 7.09
CA LEU A 24 29.59 -42.93 7.41
C LEU A 24 30.64 -42.17 8.23
N ASN A 25 30.21 -41.63 9.37
CA ASN A 25 31.15 -41.23 10.41
C ASN A 25 30.58 -41.36 11.83
N SER A 26 29.76 -42.39 12.04
CA SER A 26 29.50 -42.89 13.39
C SER A 26 30.23 -44.21 13.58
N LYS A 27 31.28 -44.16 14.40
CA LYS A 27 32.03 -45.25 15.03
C LYS A 27 33.36 -45.67 14.37
N ASN A 28 34.41 -45.29 15.10
CA ASN A 28 35.66 -45.99 15.38
C ASN A 28 36.93 -45.69 14.56
N ASN A 29 37.99 -45.53 15.36
CA ASN A 29 39.44 -45.57 15.11
C ASN A 29 40.18 -44.31 14.64
N VAL A 30 40.72 -43.61 15.65
CA VAL A 30 42.17 -43.42 15.90
C VAL A 30 43.09 -43.55 14.67
N ASN A 31 43.77 -42.44 14.38
CA ASN A 31 44.97 -42.25 13.56
C ASN A 31 44.84 -42.22 12.02
N GLN A 32 45.14 -41.01 11.49
CA GLN A 32 45.77 -40.66 10.20
C GLN A 32 44.96 -39.93 9.12
N VAL A 33 45.65 -38.91 8.57
CA VAL A 33 45.45 -38.11 7.34
C VAL A 33 44.54 -36.88 7.46
N PRO A 34 45.05 -35.67 7.10
CA PRO A 34 44.37 -34.41 7.38
C PRO A 34 43.10 -34.31 6.55
N SER A 35 41.98 -34.10 7.24
CA SER A 35 40.72 -33.74 6.63
C SER A 35 40.94 -32.53 5.72
N PHE A 36 40.80 -32.72 4.42
CA PHE A 36 40.50 -31.65 3.48
C PHE A 36 39.11 -31.13 3.85
N VAL A 37 39.05 -30.29 4.89
CA VAL A 37 37.86 -29.49 5.18
C VAL A 37 37.78 -28.50 4.03
N LEU A 38 36.93 -28.79 3.05
CA LEU A 38 36.37 -27.77 2.19
C LEU A 38 35.72 -26.76 3.13
N LYS A 39 36.46 -25.71 3.50
CA LYS A 39 35.90 -24.48 4.03
C LYS A 39 35.04 -23.94 2.90
N GLN A 40 33.79 -24.38 2.85
CA GLN A 40 32.74 -23.64 2.16
C GLN A 40 32.77 -22.27 2.84
N LYS A 41 33.46 -21.30 2.21
CA LYS A 41 33.26 -19.90 2.56
C LYS A 41 31.76 -19.72 2.39
N VAL A 42 31.04 -19.61 3.49
CA VAL A 42 29.71 -19.02 3.48
C VAL A 42 29.94 -17.65 2.85
N GLN A 43 29.73 -17.55 1.53
CA GLN A 43 29.69 -16.26 0.88
C GLN A 43 28.55 -15.56 1.60
N LYS A 44 28.89 -14.63 2.50
CA LYS A 44 27.92 -13.66 2.98
C LYS A 44 27.32 -13.08 1.71
N GLU A 45 26.00 -13.22 1.55
CA GLU A 45 25.30 -12.48 0.51
C GLU A 45 25.48 -11.00 0.84
N GLU A 46 26.50 -10.40 0.24
CA GLU A 46 26.82 -8.99 0.37
C GLU A 46 25.83 -8.19 -0.49
N ALA A 47 25.16 -7.24 0.13
CA ALA A 47 24.19 -6.37 -0.50
C ALA A 47 24.80 -4.98 -0.73
N ASP A 48 25.06 -4.65 -1.99
CA ASP A 48 25.61 -3.35 -2.39
C ASP A 48 24.56 -2.25 -2.24
N LEU A 49 24.81 -1.28 -1.35
CA LEU A 49 23.89 -0.15 -1.12
C LEU A 49 23.69 0.69 -2.37
N SER A 50 24.67 0.83 -3.27
CA SER A 50 24.49 1.59 -4.50
C SER A 50 23.59 0.87 -5.53
N LYS A 51 23.33 -0.43 -5.33
CA LYS A 51 22.36 -1.19 -6.14
C LYS A 51 20.97 -1.17 -5.53
N ILE A 52 20.87 -1.08 -4.20
CA ILE A 52 19.60 -0.92 -3.49
C ILE A 52 19.04 0.49 -3.68
N PHE A 53 19.92 1.49 -3.58
CA PHE A 53 19.62 2.89 -3.79
C PHE A 53 20.13 3.32 -5.17
N ASP A 54 19.29 3.14 -6.19
CA ASP A 54 19.58 3.53 -7.56
C ASP A 54 19.56 5.06 -7.78
N ASN A 55 19.80 5.50 -9.01
CA ASN A 55 19.79 6.92 -9.39
C ASN A 55 18.42 7.61 -9.23
N TYR A 56 17.36 6.85 -8.95
CA TYR A 56 16.01 7.36 -8.70
C TYR A 56 15.62 7.28 -7.24
N SER A 57 16.50 6.84 -6.36
CA SER A 57 16.22 6.68 -4.93
C SER A 57 16.26 8.01 -4.19
N TYR A 58 15.27 8.22 -3.33
CA TYR A 58 15.11 9.44 -2.53
C TYR A 58 14.12 9.20 -1.40
N ILE A 59 14.06 10.13 -0.45
CA ILE A 59 13.00 10.21 0.57
C ILE A 59 12.35 11.60 0.57
N SER A 60 11.18 11.71 1.20
CA SER A 60 10.47 12.97 1.34
C SER A 60 10.01 13.17 2.78
N ILE A 61 10.26 14.35 3.36
CA ILE A 61 9.80 14.74 4.72
C ILE A 61 8.85 15.93 4.64
N LYS A 62 8.00 16.12 5.66
CA LYS A 62 6.98 17.18 5.63
C LYS A 62 7.54 18.61 5.67
N ASN A 63 8.57 18.85 6.47
CA ASN A 63 9.22 20.15 6.66
C ASN A 63 10.65 19.98 7.18
N LYS A 64 11.40 21.10 7.23
CA LYS A 64 12.78 21.18 7.74
C LYS A 64 12.88 21.73 9.16
N ASP A 65 11.74 21.93 9.81
CA ASP A 65 11.67 22.40 11.18
C ASP A 65 12.29 21.34 12.11
N ASP A 66 12.47 21.67 13.40
CA ASP A 66 13.13 20.88 14.45
C ASP A 66 13.11 19.35 14.27
N ASN A 67 14.21 18.69 14.62
CA ASN A 67 14.40 17.24 14.54
C ASN A 67 14.43 16.66 13.11
N VAL A 68 15.01 17.38 12.15
CA VAL A 68 15.18 16.92 10.75
C VAL A 68 15.83 15.54 10.65
N LYS A 69 16.87 15.28 11.44
CA LYS A 69 17.57 13.97 11.45
C LYS A 69 16.62 12.82 11.79
N GLU A 70 15.77 13.01 12.79
CA GLU A 70 14.81 11.99 13.20
C GLU A 70 13.72 11.79 12.13
N LYS A 71 13.17 12.88 11.58
CA LYS A 71 12.19 12.83 10.48
C LYS A 71 12.73 12.09 9.26
N VAL A 72 13.99 12.35 8.89
CA VAL A 72 14.70 11.67 7.80
C VAL A 72 14.85 10.17 8.10
N LEU A 73 15.28 9.81 9.31
CA LEU A 73 15.45 8.42 9.70
C LEU A 73 14.12 7.65 9.67
N GLN A 74 13.04 8.25 10.17
CA GLN A 74 11.71 7.66 10.13
C GLN A 74 11.23 7.47 8.68
N ALA A 75 11.40 8.48 7.82
CA ALA A 75 11.04 8.40 6.40
C ALA A 75 11.81 7.29 5.66
N LEU A 76 13.12 7.15 5.92
CA LEU A 76 13.94 6.07 5.39
C LEU A 76 13.42 4.70 5.81
N LYS A 77 13.19 4.50 7.12
CA LYS A 77 12.68 3.24 7.68
C LYS A 77 11.34 2.84 7.08
N LEU A 78 10.46 3.82 6.85
CA LEU A 78 9.14 3.58 6.29
C LEU A 78 9.18 3.24 4.80
N LYS A 79 10.06 3.90 4.02
CA LYS A 79 10.17 3.68 2.56
C LYS A 79 10.98 2.43 2.22
N TYR A 80 12.04 2.13 2.98
CA TYR A 80 12.95 1.01 2.73
C TYR A 80 12.90 -0.03 3.85
N LYS A 81 11.72 -0.62 4.06
CA LYS A 81 11.41 -1.53 5.19
C LYS A 81 12.27 -2.79 5.27
N ASN A 82 12.84 -3.22 4.13
CA ASN A 82 13.64 -4.43 4.05
C ASN A 82 15.11 -4.21 4.48
N LEU A 83 15.49 -2.97 4.80
CA LEU A 83 16.82 -2.65 5.28
C LEU A 83 16.94 -2.86 6.79
N ASP A 84 18.08 -3.41 7.19
CA ASP A 84 18.46 -3.52 8.59
C ASP A 84 19.23 -2.26 9.02
N PHE A 85 18.48 -1.29 9.52
CA PHE A 85 19.00 0.00 10.00
C PHE A 85 19.92 -0.12 11.22
N SER A 86 19.94 -1.27 11.91
CA SER A 86 20.88 -1.47 13.02
C SER A 86 22.33 -1.52 12.52
N LEU A 87 22.53 -1.98 11.28
CA LEU A 87 23.82 -2.13 10.61
C LEU A 87 24.24 -0.91 9.80
N LEU A 88 23.40 0.12 9.67
CA LEU A 88 23.67 1.29 8.82
C LEU A 88 23.99 2.51 9.66
N ASP A 89 25.01 3.26 9.23
CA ASP A 89 25.25 4.64 9.64
C ASP A 89 24.56 5.58 8.66
N ILE A 90 23.84 6.54 9.22
CA ILE A 90 23.04 7.50 8.47
C ILE A 90 23.46 8.89 8.92
N ASP A 91 23.97 9.66 7.97
CA ASP A 91 24.28 11.06 8.17
C ASP A 91 23.38 11.95 7.30
N VAL A 92 22.93 13.07 7.87
CA VAL A 92 21.98 13.98 7.23
C VAL A 92 22.66 15.33 7.07
N GLU A 93 22.96 15.65 5.81
CA GLU A 93 23.65 16.86 5.41
C GLU A 93 22.62 17.89 4.95
N VAL A 94 22.52 19.00 5.67
CA VAL A 94 21.71 20.16 5.25
C VAL A 94 22.63 21.16 4.55
N LYS A 95 22.43 21.39 3.26
CA LYS A 95 23.22 22.32 2.45
C LYS A 95 22.81 23.76 2.71
N ASN A 96 23.73 24.70 2.48
CA ASN A 96 23.47 26.15 2.53
C ASN A 96 22.38 26.59 1.54
N THR A 97 22.18 25.86 0.44
CA THR A 97 21.08 26.10 -0.53
C THR A 97 19.72 25.61 -0.02
N GLY A 98 19.66 25.08 1.20
CA GLY A 98 18.49 24.46 1.81
C GLY A 98 18.26 23.02 1.37
N GLY A 99 19.01 22.46 0.42
CA GLY A 99 18.89 21.04 0.06
C GLY A 99 19.24 20.11 1.23
N ILE A 100 18.60 18.94 1.31
CA ILE A 100 18.95 17.91 2.29
C ILE A 100 19.41 16.69 1.52
N ASP A 101 20.60 16.19 1.84
CA ASP A 101 21.06 14.89 1.36
C ASP A 101 21.26 13.94 2.54
N VAL A 102 21.11 12.65 2.26
CA VAL A 102 21.28 11.59 3.24
C VAL A 102 22.36 10.63 2.77
N LYS A 103 23.43 10.54 3.55
CA LYS A 103 24.52 9.60 3.32
C LYS A 103 24.25 8.35 4.15
N ILE A 104 24.31 7.19 3.49
CA ILE A 104 24.03 5.89 4.07
C ILE A 104 25.27 5.02 3.86
N ALA A 105 25.82 4.49 4.94
CA ALA A 105 27.04 3.68 4.92
C ALA A 105 26.91 2.47 5.86
N PRO A 106 27.66 1.37 5.62
CA PRO A 106 27.77 0.28 6.58
C PRO A 106 28.56 0.71 7.84
N LYS A 107 28.09 0.32 9.03
CA LYS A 107 28.71 0.66 10.34
C LYS A 107 30.09 0.05 10.62
N LYS A 108 30.38 -1.11 10.05
CA LYS A 108 31.55 -1.94 10.38
C LYS A 108 32.04 -2.66 9.13
N ASP A 109 33.31 -3.04 9.11
CA ASP A 109 33.91 -3.79 7.99
C ASP A 109 33.29 -5.18 7.79
N THR A 110 32.70 -5.76 8.83
CA THR A 110 31.97 -7.05 8.77
C THR A 110 30.45 -6.85 8.69
N ASN A 111 30.00 -6.03 7.74
CA ASN A 111 28.59 -5.80 7.45
C ASN A 111 28.10 -6.68 6.29
N LYS A 112 26.79 -6.97 6.23
CA LYS A 112 26.18 -7.54 5.02
C LYS A 112 26.02 -6.49 3.93
N TYR A 113 26.03 -5.20 4.27
CA TYR A 113 25.97 -4.09 3.34
C TYR A 113 27.35 -3.64 2.90
N THR A 114 27.52 -3.34 1.62
CA THR A 114 28.77 -2.80 1.05
C THR A 114 28.54 -1.46 0.36
N LYS A 115 29.63 -0.69 0.22
CA LYS A 115 29.68 0.69 -0.32
C LYS A 115 28.83 1.70 0.45
N SER A 116 29.14 2.98 0.26
CA SER A 116 28.30 4.08 0.74
C SER A 116 27.48 4.64 -0.41
N VAL A 117 26.31 5.18 -0.10
CA VAL A 117 25.46 5.86 -1.07
C VAL A 117 24.94 7.17 -0.50
N LYS A 118 24.61 8.10 -1.39
CA LYS A 118 24.04 9.40 -1.06
C LYS A 118 22.76 9.57 -1.84
N ILE A 119 21.65 9.82 -1.14
CA ILE A 119 20.33 10.04 -1.75
C ILE A 119 19.79 11.41 -1.35
N PRO A 120 19.03 12.09 -2.22
CA PRO A 120 18.39 13.34 -1.87
C PRO A 120 17.18 13.13 -0.93
N CYS A 121 16.90 14.13 -0.10
CA CYS A 121 15.69 14.25 0.70
C CYS A 121 14.91 15.51 0.28
N TYR A 122 13.68 15.30 -0.20
CA TYR A 122 12.79 16.37 -0.64
C TYR A 122 11.79 16.79 0.43
N ILE A 123 11.19 17.97 0.26
CA ILE A 123 10.09 18.43 1.09
C ILE A 123 8.77 18.08 0.41
N LYS A 124 7.93 17.34 1.13
CA LYS A 124 6.60 16.96 0.66
C LYS A 124 5.76 18.21 0.40
N THR A 125 4.89 18.12 -0.61
CA THR A 125 3.94 19.20 -0.89
C THR A 125 2.56 18.88 -0.31
N ASN A 126 1.86 19.90 0.18
CA ASN A 126 0.50 19.74 0.70
C ASN A 126 -0.49 19.53 -0.45
N LEU A 127 -1.29 18.45 -0.40
CA LEU A 127 -2.32 18.17 -1.41
C LEU A 127 -3.31 19.33 -1.56
N ALA A 128 -3.72 19.95 -0.45
CA ALA A 128 -4.69 21.05 -0.49
C ALA A 128 -4.16 22.29 -1.23
N LEU A 129 -2.84 22.51 -1.19
CA LEU A 129 -2.22 23.63 -1.90
C LEU A 129 -2.14 23.36 -3.41
N ILE A 130 -1.69 22.17 -3.81
CA ILE A 130 -1.61 21.79 -5.23
C ILE A 130 -2.98 21.79 -5.90
N LEU A 131 -4.01 21.34 -5.18
CA LEU A 131 -5.34 21.19 -5.74
C LEU A 131 -6.21 22.43 -5.59
N LYS A 132 -5.71 23.53 -5.01
CA LYS A 132 -6.52 24.72 -4.69
C LYS A 132 -7.24 25.29 -5.92
N GLU A 133 -6.55 25.39 -7.05
CA GLU A 133 -7.06 26.02 -8.28
C GLU A 133 -7.65 24.99 -9.26
N ASN A 134 -7.63 23.72 -8.87
CA ASN A 134 -7.55 22.63 -9.83
C ASN A 134 -8.20 21.37 -9.23
N ASN A 135 -9.21 21.57 -8.37
CA ASN A 135 -9.86 20.50 -7.60
C ASN A 135 -11.05 19.85 -8.31
N ASP A 136 -11.46 20.31 -9.49
CA ASP A 136 -12.58 19.72 -10.22
C ASP A 136 -12.06 18.62 -11.17
N LEU A 137 -12.63 17.42 -11.15
CA LEU A 137 -12.35 16.35 -12.10
C LEU A 137 -13.25 16.39 -13.35
N GLY A 138 -14.28 17.24 -13.35
CA GLY A 138 -15.27 17.32 -14.42
C GLY A 138 -16.29 16.19 -14.36
N GLU A 139 -16.80 15.78 -15.53
CA GLU A 139 -17.76 14.69 -15.62
C GLU A 139 -17.08 13.32 -15.56
N ILE A 140 -17.58 12.43 -14.69
CA ILE A 140 -17.09 11.05 -14.58
C ILE A 140 -18.22 10.04 -14.85
N PRO A 141 -17.94 8.84 -15.40
CA PRO A 141 -18.98 7.85 -15.71
C PRO A 141 -19.72 7.36 -14.45
N ILE A 142 -18.98 7.05 -13.39
CA ILE A 142 -19.51 6.58 -12.10
C ILE A 142 -18.57 7.01 -10.98
N ASN A 143 -19.09 7.32 -9.79
CA ASN A 143 -18.29 7.72 -8.63
C ASN A 143 -17.84 6.53 -7.79
N ASN A 144 -17.08 5.61 -8.38
CA ASN A 144 -16.37 4.56 -7.65
C ASN A 144 -14.87 4.88 -7.57
N VAL A 145 -14.13 4.12 -6.76
CA VAL A 145 -12.69 4.31 -6.53
C VAL A 145 -11.93 4.27 -7.86
N ASP A 146 -12.15 3.24 -8.68
CA ASP A 146 -11.37 2.99 -9.89
C ASP A 146 -11.52 4.10 -10.94
N GLU A 147 -12.76 4.52 -11.24
CA GLU A 147 -13.02 5.58 -12.21
C GLU A 147 -12.54 6.95 -11.70
N ILE A 148 -12.68 7.23 -10.40
CA ILE A 148 -12.14 8.46 -9.82
C ILE A 148 -10.61 8.46 -9.96
N LEU A 149 -9.92 7.38 -9.58
CA LEU A 149 -8.46 7.29 -9.70
C LEU A 149 -7.99 7.43 -11.14
N LYS A 150 -8.71 6.84 -12.10
CA LYS A 150 -8.42 6.97 -13.54
C LYS A 150 -8.52 8.42 -14.00
N ASN A 151 -9.56 9.14 -13.59
CA ASN A 151 -9.74 10.56 -13.93
C ASN A 151 -8.69 11.46 -13.27
N ILE A 152 -8.29 11.16 -12.02
CA ILE A 152 -7.20 11.88 -11.34
C ILE A 152 -5.88 11.71 -12.10
N LYS A 153 -5.53 10.50 -12.51
CA LYS A 153 -4.28 10.20 -13.25
C LYS A 153 -4.26 10.84 -14.65
N ASN A 154 -5.40 10.92 -15.30
CA ASN A 154 -5.50 11.50 -16.64
C ASN A 154 -5.40 13.02 -16.63
N LYS A 155 -5.88 13.67 -15.56
CA LYS A 155 -5.66 15.08 -15.36
C LYS A 155 -4.19 15.35 -15.01
N ASP A 156 -3.60 16.33 -15.68
CA ASP A 156 -2.22 16.78 -15.40
C ASP A 156 -2.07 17.42 -14.01
N LEU A 157 -3.17 17.53 -13.26
CA LEU A 157 -3.28 18.01 -11.88
C LEU A 157 -2.22 17.47 -10.92
N LEU A 158 -1.86 16.19 -11.07
CA LEU A 158 -0.87 15.52 -10.22
C LEU A 158 0.31 14.96 -11.02
N LYS A 159 0.43 15.30 -12.31
CA LYS A 159 1.58 14.90 -13.14
C LYS A 159 2.80 15.81 -12.99
N THR A 160 2.74 16.84 -12.13
CA THR A 160 3.86 17.73 -11.89
C THR A 160 4.95 17.04 -11.06
N SER A 161 6.22 17.17 -11.48
CA SER A 161 7.52 17.00 -10.78
C SER A 161 7.78 15.83 -9.80
N PHE A 162 6.80 15.00 -9.48
CA PHE A 162 6.85 14.00 -8.41
C PHE A 162 6.87 12.60 -9.02
N LYS A 163 7.88 11.82 -8.62
CA LYS A 163 8.13 10.49 -9.20
C LYS A 163 7.19 9.44 -8.62
N ASN A 164 6.71 9.62 -7.39
CA ASN A 164 5.72 8.75 -6.73
C ASN A 164 4.50 9.54 -6.25
N THR A 165 3.42 9.51 -7.04
CA THR A 165 2.12 10.09 -6.67
C THR A 165 1.28 9.08 -5.90
N ASP A 166 1.55 8.93 -4.61
CA ASP A 166 0.85 7.97 -3.76
C ASP A 166 -0.19 8.66 -2.86
N PHE A 167 -1.46 8.58 -3.25
CA PHE A 167 -2.63 8.95 -2.45
C PHE A 167 -3.68 7.84 -2.53
N TYR A 168 -4.61 7.84 -1.59
CA TYR A 168 -5.73 6.91 -1.55
C TYR A 168 -7.03 7.66 -1.30
N ILE A 169 -8.14 7.07 -1.77
CA ILE A 169 -9.47 7.61 -1.57
C ILE A 169 -9.98 7.15 -0.20
N THR A 170 -10.35 8.10 0.66
CA THR A 170 -10.90 7.79 1.99
C THR A 170 -12.40 7.88 2.06
N ASN A 171 -13.02 8.75 1.24
CA ASN A 171 -14.45 8.98 1.29
C ASN A 171 -14.97 9.46 -0.05
N ILE A 172 -15.95 8.76 -0.62
CA ILE A 172 -16.64 9.18 -1.84
C ILE A 172 -18.04 9.65 -1.46
N ARG A 173 -18.37 10.88 -1.84
CA ARG A 173 -19.71 11.47 -1.75
C ARG A 173 -20.33 11.55 -3.14
N LYS A 174 -21.54 12.10 -3.19
CA LYS A 174 -22.33 12.24 -4.43
C LYS A 174 -21.60 12.99 -5.54
N ASP A 175 -20.85 14.02 -5.19
CA ASP A 175 -20.24 15.01 -6.10
C ASP A 175 -18.80 15.39 -5.70
N ASN A 176 -18.25 14.73 -4.69
CA ASN A 176 -16.89 14.99 -4.24
C ASN A 176 -16.25 13.72 -3.67
N VAL A 177 -14.93 13.73 -3.62
CA VAL A 177 -14.11 12.68 -3.02
C VAL A 177 -13.05 13.31 -2.14
N LYS A 178 -12.81 12.69 -1.00
CA LYS A 178 -11.66 12.98 -0.15
C LYS A 178 -10.51 12.06 -0.53
N ILE A 179 -9.38 12.66 -0.85
CA ILE A 179 -8.11 11.96 -1.04
C ILE A 179 -7.16 12.28 0.09
N SER A 180 -6.37 11.29 0.49
CA SER A 180 -5.37 11.42 1.55
C SER A 180 -4.02 10.94 1.03
N ALA A 181 -2.97 11.71 1.31
CA ALA A 181 -1.61 11.33 0.92
C ALA A 181 -1.14 10.10 1.71
N THR A 182 -0.35 9.24 1.07
CA THR A 182 0.32 8.16 1.78
C THR A 182 1.50 8.68 2.61
N ILE A 183 1.90 7.90 3.60
CA ILE A 183 3.02 8.25 4.48
C ILE A 183 4.35 8.30 3.71
N THR A 184 4.55 7.44 2.71
CA THR A 184 5.80 7.30 1.96
C THR A 184 5.86 8.11 0.67
N GLY A 185 4.72 8.59 0.17
CA GLY A 185 4.63 9.37 -1.07
C GLY A 185 5.16 10.80 -0.96
N ASP A 186 5.08 11.54 -2.07
CA ASP A 186 5.63 12.90 -2.17
C ASP A 186 4.72 14.00 -1.62
N PHE A 187 3.50 13.63 -1.24
CA PHE A 187 2.53 14.56 -0.69
C PHE A 187 2.29 14.34 0.81
N TYR A 188 1.64 15.32 1.43
CA TYR A 188 1.06 15.19 2.77
C TYR A 188 -0.31 15.85 2.86
N GLY A 189 -1.05 15.51 3.91
CA GLY A 189 -2.37 16.06 4.17
C GLY A 189 -3.46 15.41 3.35
N GLU A 190 -4.58 16.12 3.26
CA GLU A 190 -5.81 15.64 2.63
C GLU A 190 -6.37 16.75 1.76
N ALA A 191 -7.09 16.37 0.73
CA ALA A 191 -7.76 17.30 -0.16
C ALA A 191 -9.10 16.74 -0.63
N TYR A 192 -9.94 17.63 -1.13
CA TYR A 192 -11.20 17.28 -1.75
C TYR A 192 -11.15 17.57 -3.23
N LEU A 193 -11.61 16.62 -4.03
CA LEU A 193 -11.84 16.79 -5.45
C LEU A 193 -13.33 16.78 -5.71
N LYS A 194 -13.81 17.69 -6.54
CA LYS A 194 -15.19 17.77 -7.02
C LYS A 194 -15.32 16.99 -8.33
N PHE A 195 -16.52 16.52 -8.62
CA PHE A 195 -16.85 15.90 -9.90
C PHE A 195 -18.36 15.90 -10.12
N LYS A 196 -18.77 15.63 -11.36
CA LYS A 196 -20.16 15.36 -11.73
C LYS A 196 -20.28 13.94 -12.28
N ALA A 197 -20.80 13.03 -11.46
CA ALA A 197 -20.94 11.63 -11.87
C ALA A 197 -22.26 11.38 -12.63
N LYS A 198 -22.18 10.71 -13.78
CA LYS A 198 -23.36 10.29 -14.57
C LYS A 198 -24.17 9.22 -13.82
N LYS A 199 -23.48 8.26 -13.21
CA LYS A 199 -24.05 7.24 -12.31
C LYS A 199 -23.49 7.40 -10.89
N LYS A 200 -24.33 7.18 -9.87
CA LYS A 200 -23.94 7.30 -8.46
C LYS A 200 -24.06 5.95 -7.76
N ILE A 201 -23.06 5.59 -6.97
CA ILE A 201 -23.13 4.40 -6.10
C ILE A 201 -23.89 4.73 -4.82
N LEU A 202 -24.69 3.78 -4.31
CA LEU A 202 -25.49 3.98 -3.10
C LEU A 202 -24.65 4.36 -1.89
N SER A 203 -23.47 3.75 -1.70
CA SER A 203 -22.57 4.08 -0.59
C SER A 203 -22.02 5.51 -0.63
N SER A 204 -22.08 6.18 -1.78
CA SER A 204 -21.73 7.61 -1.90
C SER A 204 -22.89 8.54 -1.55
N ALA A 205 -24.13 8.04 -1.62
CA ALA A 205 -25.35 8.77 -1.30
C ALA A 205 -25.79 8.52 0.17
N ILE A 206 -25.70 7.28 0.63
CA ILE A 206 -26.02 6.84 1.99
C ILE A 206 -24.72 6.82 2.80
N TYR A 207 -24.52 7.86 3.60
CA TYR A 207 -23.26 8.04 4.32
C TYR A 207 -23.32 7.71 5.82
N LYS A 208 -24.51 7.49 6.38
CA LYS A 208 -24.63 6.97 7.75
C LYS A 208 -24.75 5.45 7.67
N PRO A 209 -23.79 4.69 8.22
CA PRO A 209 -23.86 3.24 8.20
C PRO A 209 -24.96 2.72 9.13
N ASN A 210 -25.39 3.52 10.12
CA ASN A 210 -26.34 3.12 11.14
C ASN A 210 -27.66 3.87 10.96
N LEU A 211 -28.76 3.13 10.93
CA LEU A 211 -30.12 3.64 10.88
C LEU A 211 -30.85 3.27 12.18
N GLU A 212 -31.30 4.28 12.90
CA GLU A 212 -32.19 4.11 14.05
C GLU A 212 -33.63 4.21 13.58
N LEU A 213 -34.41 3.16 13.79
CA LEU A 213 -35.78 3.04 13.29
C LEU A 213 -36.69 2.57 14.43
N GLU A 214 -37.93 3.04 14.48
CA GLU A 214 -38.92 2.51 15.41
C GLU A 214 -39.26 1.05 15.06
N LYS A 215 -39.45 0.78 13.76
CA LYS A 215 -39.73 -0.56 13.23
C LYS A 215 -38.82 -0.88 12.04
N VAL A 216 -38.32 -2.12 12.00
CA VAL A 216 -37.42 -2.62 10.95
C VAL A 216 -38.23 -3.35 9.88
N GLU A 217 -38.90 -2.57 9.05
CA GLU A 217 -39.73 -3.00 7.90
C GLU A 217 -39.25 -2.32 6.61
N LYS A 218 -39.39 -3.01 5.47
CA LYS A 218 -38.81 -2.55 4.19
C LYS A 218 -39.31 -1.15 3.79
N ASP A 219 -40.62 -0.93 3.81
CA ASP A 219 -41.22 0.34 3.38
C ASP A 219 -40.83 1.50 4.30
N ILE A 220 -40.71 1.24 5.60
CA ILE A 220 -40.24 2.23 6.59
C ILE A 220 -38.78 2.58 6.33
N ILE A 221 -37.92 1.59 6.08
CA ILE A 221 -36.51 1.81 5.74
C ILE A 221 -36.39 2.66 4.47
N ILE A 222 -37.16 2.34 3.42
CA ILE A 222 -37.15 3.09 2.16
C ILE A 222 -37.57 4.54 2.40
N LYS A 223 -38.66 4.76 3.14
CA LYS A 223 -39.15 6.10 3.47
C LYS A 223 -38.10 6.91 4.21
N VAL A 224 -37.55 6.35 5.29
CA VAL A 224 -36.51 7.02 6.10
C VAL A 224 -35.26 7.31 5.26
N LEU A 225 -34.81 6.38 4.41
CA LEU A 225 -33.66 6.62 3.52
C LEU A 225 -33.94 7.76 2.53
N LYS A 226 -35.13 7.83 1.94
CA LYS A 226 -35.50 8.89 0.99
C LYS A 226 -35.68 10.26 1.67
N ASP A 227 -36.12 10.26 2.93
CA ASP A 227 -36.27 11.47 3.74
C ASP A 227 -34.90 12.01 4.17
N ILE A 228 -34.00 11.15 4.66
CA ILE A 228 -32.64 11.53 5.08
C ILE A 228 -31.75 11.88 3.87
N TYR A 229 -31.92 11.16 2.75
CA TYR A 229 -31.10 11.31 1.55
C TYR A 229 -31.96 11.69 0.34
N PRO A 230 -32.25 13.00 0.13
CA PRO A 230 -33.12 13.46 -0.95
C PRO A 230 -32.69 13.03 -2.36
N SER A 231 -31.40 12.72 -2.55
CA SER A 231 -30.88 12.18 -3.82
C SER A 231 -31.47 10.81 -4.20
N LEU A 232 -32.10 10.11 -3.26
CA LEU A 232 -32.69 8.79 -3.46
C LEU A 232 -34.20 8.84 -3.72
N LYS A 233 -34.85 10.02 -3.70
CA LYS A 233 -36.32 10.16 -3.82
C LYS A 233 -36.89 9.38 -5.02
N ASN A 234 -36.23 9.50 -6.16
CA ASN A 234 -36.66 8.89 -7.42
C ASN A 234 -36.00 7.53 -7.70
N GLU A 235 -35.12 7.05 -6.82
CA GLU A 235 -34.47 5.75 -6.98
C GLU A 235 -35.42 4.63 -6.56
N ASN A 236 -35.40 3.53 -7.33
CA ASN A 236 -36.07 2.30 -6.94
C ASN A 236 -35.12 1.47 -6.05
N LEU A 237 -35.47 1.36 -4.77
CA LEU A 237 -34.64 0.74 -3.74
C LEU A 237 -35.23 -0.63 -3.37
N ASP A 238 -34.44 -1.68 -3.49
CA ASP A 238 -34.74 -3.00 -2.93
C ASP A 238 -33.99 -3.19 -1.60
N ILE A 239 -34.68 -3.76 -0.61
CA ILE A 239 -34.17 -3.91 0.75
C ILE A 239 -34.18 -5.39 1.14
N ASP A 240 -33.02 -5.87 1.56
CA ASP A 240 -32.85 -7.14 2.26
C ASP A 240 -32.47 -6.88 3.74
N ILE A 241 -33.11 -7.61 4.66
CA ILE A 241 -33.00 -7.39 6.10
C ILE A 241 -32.55 -8.68 6.76
N ASN A 242 -31.35 -8.67 7.34
CA ASN A 242 -30.87 -9.74 8.21
C ASN A 242 -31.04 -9.31 9.67
N ARG A 243 -32.15 -9.73 10.29
CA ARG A 243 -32.49 -9.37 11.68
C ARG A 243 -31.49 -9.92 12.70
N GLN A 244 -30.99 -11.14 12.51
CA GLN A 244 -30.01 -11.76 13.41
C GLN A 244 -28.70 -10.96 13.49
N LYS A 245 -28.23 -10.46 12.34
CA LYS A 245 -27.00 -9.66 12.23
C LYS A 245 -27.24 -8.16 12.35
N LYS A 246 -28.48 -7.73 12.62
CA LYS A 246 -28.91 -6.32 12.63
C LYS A 246 -28.48 -5.55 11.36
N ARG A 247 -28.43 -6.23 10.22
CA ARG A 247 -27.85 -5.72 8.97
C ARG A 247 -28.94 -5.49 7.93
N ILE A 248 -28.83 -4.39 7.20
CA ILE A 248 -29.60 -4.15 5.97
C ILE A 248 -28.68 -4.13 4.77
N THR A 249 -29.22 -4.59 3.65
CA THR A 249 -28.61 -4.42 2.33
C THR A 249 -29.61 -3.68 1.45
N VAL A 250 -29.20 -2.52 0.96
CA VAL A 250 -29.98 -1.68 0.04
C VAL A 250 -29.40 -1.86 -1.35
N LYS A 251 -30.23 -2.10 -2.36
CA LYS A 251 -29.82 -2.28 -3.76
C LYS A 251 -30.60 -1.35 -4.68
N THR A 252 -29.96 -0.93 -5.77
CA THR A 252 -30.64 -0.33 -6.93
C THR A 252 -30.71 -1.32 -8.09
N ILE A 253 -31.62 -1.06 -9.04
CA ILE A 253 -31.73 -1.79 -10.32
C ILE A 253 -30.39 -1.80 -11.07
N SER A 254 -29.59 -0.74 -10.92
CA SER A 254 -28.27 -0.58 -11.55
C SER A 254 -27.13 -1.37 -10.86
N SER A 255 -27.44 -2.37 -10.03
CA SER A 255 -26.51 -3.22 -9.27
C SER A 255 -25.68 -2.52 -8.19
N SER A 256 -25.97 -1.25 -7.87
CA SER A 256 -25.32 -0.59 -6.75
C SER A 256 -25.87 -1.14 -5.44
N GLN A 257 -24.98 -1.36 -4.47
CA GLN A 257 -25.32 -1.89 -3.16
C GLN A 257 -24.77 -0.99 -2.06
N PHE A 258 -25.58 -0.81 -1.01
CA PHE A 258 -25.15 -0.28 0.27
C PHE A 258 -25.44 -1.31 1.36
N VAL A 259 -24.53 -1.41 2.33
CA VAL A 259 -24.69 -2.27 3.50
C VAL A 259 -24.61 -1.39 4.73
N GLY A 260 -25.63 -1.49 5.58
CA GLY A 260 -25.71 -0.76 6.83
C GLY A 260 -26.20 -1.63 7.98
N THR A 261 -26.24 -1.02 9.16
CA THR A 261 -26.76 -1.60 10.40
C THR A 261 -28.06 -0.88 10.76
N VAL A 262 -29.03 -1.63 11.29
CA VAL A 262 -30.29 -1.08 11.79
C VAL A 262 -30.44 -1.34 13.29
N PHE A 263 -30.87 -0.32 14.01
CA PHE A 263 -31.18 -0.39 15.43
C PHE A 263 -32.65 -0.05 15.63
N SER A 264 -33.35 -0.85 16.45
CA SER A 264 -34.70 -0.50 16.86
C SER A 264 -34.62 0.51 18.01
N LYS A 265 -35.25 1.66 17.87
CA LYS A 265 -35.58 2.54 19.00
C LYS A 265 -36.71 1.88 19.78
N VAL A 266 -36.37 0.93 20.64
CA VAL A 266 -37.34 0.43 21.63
C VAL A 266 -37.43 1.51 22.71
N TRP A 267 -38.50 2.31 22.67
CA TRP A 267 -38.96 2.99 23.88
C TRP A 267 -39.52 1.89 24.78
N PHE A 268 -38.84 1.63 25.90
CA PHE A 268 -39.46 0.91 27.00
C PHE A 268 -40.49 1.88 27.58
N SER A 269 -41.76 1.69 27.20
CA SER A 269 -42.92 2.24 27.90
C SER A 269 -43.30 1.28 29.03
#